data_AF-A0A6P2QVK8-F1
#
_entry.id   AF-A0A6P2QVK8-F1
#
_cell.length_a   1.000
_cell.length_b   1.000
_cell.length_c   1.000
_cell.angle_alpha   90.00
_cell.angle_beta   90.00
_cell.angle_gamma   90.00
#
_symmetry.space_group_name_H-M   'P 1'
#
loop_
_entity.id
_entity.type
_entity.pdbx_description
1 polymer ?
#
loop_
_entity_poly.entity_id
_entity_poly.type
_entity_poly.pdbx_seq_one_letter_code
_entity_poly.pdbx_strand_id
1 'polypeptide(L)'
;MHAAAFDARADLPVAVAEPVVPVAESAAPTLEEAQALANAGAFDEAERVLAQFSARVGPHADAFYLNGLIADARGRAAEAGDFYRKALYLRPTHHEALTHLATLLDVGGDRAGAQWLLERARRSAG
;
A
#
# COMPACT_ATOMS: atom_id res chain seq x y z
N MET A 1 35.60 36.20 -63.13
CA MET A 1 35.39 35.01 -63.99
C MET A 1 36.12 33.84 -63.33
N HIS A 2 35.43 32.71 -63.17
CA HIS A 2 35.90 31.37 -62.74
C HIS A 2 36.15 31.07 -61.24
N ALA A 3 35.04 30.67 -60.60
CA ALA A 3 34.79 29.51 -59.72
C ALA A 3 35.95 28.56 -59.34
N ALA A 4 36.02 28.17 -58.06
CA ALA A 4 35.56 26.87 -57.54
C ALA A 4 35.99 26.66 -56.07
N ALA A 5 35.12 25.98 -55.29
CA ALA A 5 35.38 25.09 -54.13
C ALA A 5 34.30 25.29 -53.05
N PHE A 6 33.18 24.58 -53.11
CA PHE A 6 32.94 23.25 -52.51
C PHE A 6 32.87 23.27 -50.97
N ASP A 7 31.63 23.35 -50.51
CA ASP A 7 30.98 22.66 -49.38
C ASP A 7 31.80 22.26 -48.15
N ALA A 8 31.32 22.71 -46.97
CA ALA A 8 31.50 22.01 -45.71
C ALA A 8 30.47 22.53 -44.69
N ARG A 9 29.18 22.21 -44.90
CA ARG A 9 28.25 22.12 -43.77
C ARG A 9 28.78 20.99 -42.89
N ALA A 10 29.51 21.34 -41.84
CA ALA A 10 30.01 20.38 -40.88
C ALA A 10 28.81 19.67 -40.26
N ASP A 11 28.66 18.40 -40.64
CA ASP A 11 27.85 17.39 -39.98
C ASP A 11 28.12 17.45 -38.47
N LEU A 12 27.12 17.93 -37.73
CA LEU A 12 27.06 17.67 -36.30
C LEU A 12 26.55 16.25 -36.14
N PRO A 13 27.28 15.35 -35.45
CA PRO A 13 26.83 13.99 -35.25
C PRO A 13 25.52 14.01 -34.46
N VAL A 14 24.44 13.58 -35.10
CA VAL A 14 23.19 13.20 -34.44
C VAL A 14 23.56 12.06 -33.49
N ALA A 15 23.68 12.38 -32.20
CA ALA A 15 23.77 11.39 -31.15
C ALA A 15 22.55 10.48 -31.31
N VAL A 16 22.82 9.27 -31.79
CA VAL A 16 21.83 8.21 -31.93
C VAL A 16 21.28 7.97 -30.53
N ALA A 17 20.05 8.41 -30.31
CA ALA A 17 19.32 8.13 -29.09
C ALA A 17 19.30 6.61 -28.93
N GLU A 18 19.98 6.13 -27.89
CA GLU A 18 19.86 4.74 -27.48
C GLU A 18 18.37 4.43 -27.29
N PRO A 19 17.89 3.25 -27.72
CA PRO A 19 16.50 2.89 -27.53
C PRO A 19 16.26 2.82 -26.02
N VAL A 20 15.56 3.84 -25.51
CA VAL A 20 15.01 3.83 -24.17
C VAL A 20 14.03 2.66 -24.16
N VAL A 21 14.49 1.52 -23.65
CA VAL A 21 13.60 0.40 -23.34
C VAL A 21 12.43 0.99 -22.56
N PRO A 22 11.17 0.74 -22.94
CA PRO A 22 10.05 1.18 -22.12
C PRO A 22 10.23 0.44 -20.80
N VAL A 23 10.68 1.16 -19.76
CA VAL A 23 10.48 0.72 -18.39
C VAL A 23 8.98 0.49 -18.35
N ALA A 24 8.57 -0.78 -18.33
CA ALA A 24 7.18 -1.15 -18.16
C ALA A 24 6.69 -0.26 -17.04
N GLU A 25 5.77 0.64 -17.36
CA GLU A 25 5.16 1.56 -16.42
C GLU A 25 4.63 0.64 -15.33
N SER A 26 5.38 0.50 -14.23
CA SER A 26 5.11 -0.57 -13.28
C SER A 26 3.70 -0.28 -12.82
N ALA A 27 2.80 -1.25 -13.03
CA ALA A 27 1.40 -1.07 -12.71
C ALA A 27 1.31 -0.40 -11.34
N ALA A 28 0.47 0.64 -11.24
CA ALA A 28 0.36 1.39 -10.01
C ALA A 28 0.20 0.43 -8.82
N PRO A 29 0.91 0.65 -7.70
CA PRO A 29 0.79 -0.23 -6.54
C PRO A 29 -0.68 -0.34 -6.16
N THR A 30 -1.16 -1.55 -5.93
CA THR A 30 -2.57 -1.82 -5.58
C THR A 30 -2.70 -2.42 -4.19
N LEU A 31 -3.88 -2.30 -3.59
CA LEU A 31 -4.16 -2.97 -2.32
C LEU A 31 -4.25 -4.49 -2.51
N GLU A 32 -4.74 -4.94 -3.65
CA GLU A 32 -4.83 -6.35 -4.00
C GLU A 32 -3.45 -7.00 -4.07
N GLU A 33 -2.46 -6.32 -4.66
CA GLU A 33 -1.06 -6.77 -4.68
C GLU A 33 -0.47 -6.83 -3.27
N ALA A 34 -0.63 -5.77 -2.48
CA ALA A 34 -0.18 -5.76 -1.09
C ALA A 34 -0.80 -6.89 -0.27
N GLN A 35 -2.11 -7.14 -0.45
CA GLN A 35 -2.82 -8.22 0.22
C GLN A 35 -2.29 -9.59 -0.20
N ALA A 36 -2.00 -9.79 -1.49
CA ALA A 36 -1.42 -11.04 -1.98
C ALA A 36 -0.02 -11.30 -1.39
N LEU A 37 0.83 -10.27 -1.32
CA LEU A 37 2.15 -10.35 -0.70
C LEU A 37 2.05 -10.66 0.80
N ALA A 38 1.14 -9.99 1.52
CA ALA A 38 0.88 -10.26 2.94
C ALA A 38 0.42 -11.70 3.16
N ASN A 39 -0.50 -12.21 2.33
CA ASN A 39 -0.97 -13.60 2.40
C ASN A 39 0.14 -14.62 2.10
N ALA A 40 1.13 -14.24 1.27
CA ALA A 40 2.31 -15.04 0.99
C ALA A 40 3.38 -14.97 2.09
N GLY A 41 3.19 -14.15 3.12
CA GLY A 41 4.17 -13.90 4.18
C GLY A 41 5.32 -12.97 3.75
N ALA A 42 5.26 -12.39 2.55
CA ALA A 42 6.21 -11.42 2.02
C ALA A 42 5.93 -10.02 2.60
N PHE A 43 6.09 -9.90 3.92
CA PHE A 43 5.65 -8.72 4.67
C PHE A 43 6.44 -7.46 4.33
N ASP A 44 7.74 -7.57 4.09
CA ASP A 44 8.57 -6.41 3.73
C ASP A 44 8.22 -5.88 2.33
N GLU A 45 7.87 -6.75 1.39
CA GLU A 45 7.31 -6.38 0.09
C GLU A 45 5.92 -5.75 0.25
N ALA A 46 5.04 -6.35 1.04
CA ALA A 46 3.68 -5.85 1.26
C ALA A 46 3.69 -4.44 1.88
N GLU A 47 4.52 -4.20 2.89
CA GLU A 47 4.69 -2.89 3.52
C GLU A 47 5.22 -1.85 2.51
N ARG A 48 6.16 -2.24 1.62
CA ARG A 48 6.65 -1.36 0.54
C ARG A 48 5.54 -0.99 -0.44
N VAL A 49 4.74 -1.95 -0.90
CA VAL A 49 3.61 -1.70 -1.80
C VAL A 49 2.57 -0.81 -1.12
N LEU A 50 2.25 -1.06 0.15
CA LEU A 50 1.33 -0.22 0.93
C LEU A 50 1.82 1.21 1.10
N ALA A 51 3.12 1.40 1.34
CA ALA A 51 3.71 2.73 1.44
C ALA A 51 3.61 3.50 0.12
N GLN A 52 3.89 2.85 -1.01
CA GLN A 52 3.75 3.46 -2.33
C GLN A 52 2.29 3.76 -2.68
N PHE A 53 1.37 2.83 -2.39
CA PHE A 53 -0.07 3.04 -2.54
C PHE A 53 -0.54 4.25 -1.72
N SER A 54 -0.16 4.31 -0.44
CA SER A 54 -0.57 5.38 0.48
C SER A 54 0.02 6.75 0.09
N ALA A 55 1.24 6.79 -0.45
CA ALA A 55 1.84 8.02 -0.96
C ALA A 55 1.06 8.62 -2.13
N ARG A 56 0.38 7.77 -2.91
CA ARG A 56 -0.40 8.20 -4.09
C ARG A 56 -1.87 8.48 -3.77
N VAL A 57 -2.49 7.62 -2.96
CA VAL A 57 -3.93 7.65 -2.67
C VAL A 57 -4.25 8.48 -1.42
N GLY A 58 -3.30 8.60 -0.50
CA GLY A 58 -3.51 9.20 0.81
C GLY A 58 -4.09 8.20 1.83
N PRO A 59 -4.60 8.70 2.98
CA PRO A 59 -5.16 7.86 4.03
C PRO A 59 -6.34 7.01 3.51
N HIS A 60 -6.23 5.69 3.64
CA HIS A 60 -7.22 4.74 3.17
C HIS A 60 -7.52 3.68 4.23
N ALA A 61 -8.79 3.40 4.48
CA ALA A 61 -9.21 2.49 5.56
C ALA A 61 -8.64 1.08 5.36
N ASP A 62 -8.77 0.52 4.15
CA ASP A 62 -8.25 -0.82 3.82
C ASP A 62 -6.72 -0.90 3.87
N ALA A 63 -6.02 0.21 3.55
CA ALA A 63 -4.56 0.25 3.65
C ALA A 63 -4.11 0.19 5.11
N PHE A 64 -4.80 0.91 6.00
CA PHE A 64 -4.52 0.82 7.44
C PHE A 64 -4.88 -0.55 7.98
N TYR A 65 -6.00 -1.14 7.57
CA TYR A 65 -6.35 -2.51 7.96
C TYR A 65 -5.27 -3.52 7.56
N LEU A 66 -4.77 -3.45 6.31
CA LEU A 66 -3.69 -4.31 5.82
C LEU A 66 -2.38 -4.13 6.60
N ASN A 67 -1.97 -2.89 6.91
CA ASN A 67 -0.82 -2.65 7.78
C ASN A 67 -1.02 -3.26 9.18
N GLY A 68 -2.26 -3.23 9.69
CA GLY A 68 -2.63 -3.86 10.95
C GLY A 68 -2.45 -5.38 10.92
N LEU A 69 -2.95 -6.05 9.86
CA LEU A 69 -2.77 -7.49 9.66
C LEU A 69 -1.29 -7.88 9.62
N ILE A 70 -0.47 -7.12 8.90
CA ILE A 70 0.97 -7.39 8.77
C ILE A 70 1.66 -7.21 10.13
N ALA A 71 1.36 -6.14 10.86
CA ALA A 71 1.90 -5.92 12.20
C ALA A 71 1.51 -7.04 13.17
N ASP A 72 0.26 -7.50 13.12
CA ASP A 72 -0.25 -8.59 13.95
C ASP A 72 0.47 -9.92 13.65
N ALA A 73 0.59 -10.26 12.36
CA ALA A 73 1.34 -11.44 11.90
C ALA A 73 2.82 -11.42 12.29
N ARG A 74 3.39 -10.23 12.49
CA ARG A 74 4.78 -10.03 12.95
C ARG A 74 4.90 -9.91 14.48
N GLY A 75 3.82 -10.16 15.23
CA GLY A 75 3.80 -10.11 16.69
C GLY A 75 3.84 -8.69 17.27
N ARG A 76 3.62 -7.66 16.44
CA ARG A 76 3.64 -6.24 16.84
C ARG A 76 2.24 -5.79 17.23
N ALA A 77 1.68 -6.42 18.26
CA ALA A 77 0.28 -6.25 18.65
C ALA A 77 -0.13 -4.78 18.94
N ALA A 78 0.73 -4.01 19.61
CA ALA A 78 0.45 -2.60 19.88
C ALA A 78 0.27 -1.79 18.58
N GLU A 79 1.17 -1.98 17.62
CA GLU A 79 1.14 -1.31 16.32
C GLU A 79 -0.07 -1.76 15.47
N ALA A 80 -0.38 -3.06 15.50
CA ALA A 80 -1.57 -3.60 14.84
C ALA A 80 -2.84 -2.92 15.36
N GLY A 81 -2.96 -2.78 16.68
CA GLY A 81 -4.08 -2.08 17.32
C GLY A 81 -4.22 -0.63 16.85
N ASP A 82 -3.12 0.09 16.71
CA ASP A 82 -3.13 1.48 16.23
C ASP A 82 -3.57 1.58 14.76
N PHE A 83 -3.12 0.64 13.93
CA PHE A 83 -3.56 0.56 12.53
C PHE A 83 -5.06 0.23 12.40
N TYR A 84 -5.56 -0.74 13.16
CA TYR A 84 -7.00 -1.04 13.17
C TYR A 84 -7.82 0.16 13.63
N ARG A 85 -7.37 0.89 14.67
CA ARG A 85 -8.03 2.13 15.10
C ARG A 85 -8.04 3.20 14.02
N LYS A 86 -6.95 3.37 13.26
CA LYS A 86 -6.90 4.30 12.12
C LYS A 86 -7.87 3.88 11.01
N ALA A 87 -7.97 2.59 10.70
CA ALA A 87 -8.96 2.08 9.75
C ALA A 87 -10.39 2.41 10.21
N LEU A 88 -10.68 2.22 11.49
CA LEU A 88 -11.99 2.53 12.09
C LEU A 88 -12.28 4.02 12.22
N TYR A 89 -11.25 4.85 12.32
CA TYR A 89 -11.40 6.31 12.27
C TYR A 89 -11.89 6.76 10.89
N LEU A 90 -11.32 6.18 9.82
CA LEU A 90 -11.74 6.50 8.44
C LEU A 90 -13.05 5.84 8.05
N ARG A 91 -13.26 4.58 8.45
CA ARG A 91 -14.47 3.81 8.15
C ARG A 91 -14.99 3.15 9.43
N PRO A 92 -15.89 3.82 10.18
CA PRO A 92 -16.42 3.32 11.45
C PRO A 92 -17.17 1.98 11.37
N THR A 93 -17.57 1.54 10.17
CA THR A 93 -18.28 0.30 9.90
C THR A 93 -17.39 -0.78 9.27
N HIS A 94 -16.07 -0.60 9.23
CA HIS A 94 -15.15 -1.60 8.68
C HIS A 94 -15.16 -2.87 9.53
N HIS A 95 -15.85 -3.89 9.03
CA HIS A 95 -16.18 -5.09 9.79
C HIS A 95 -14.94 -5.87 10.22
N GLU A 96 -13.99 -6.06 9.30
CA GLU A 96 -12.75 -6.79 9.53
C GLU A 96 -11.88 -6.09 10.58
N ALA A 97 -11.70 -4.77 10.48
CA ALA A 97 -10.95 -4.01 11.48
C ALA A 97 -11.60 -4.05 12.88
N LEU A 98 -12.94 -4.05 12.97
CA LEU A 98 -13.64 -4.23 14.25
C LEU A 98 -13.34 -5.61 14.85
N THR A 99 -13.44 -6.66 14.04
CA THR A 99 -13.24 -8.05 14.47
C THR A 99 -11.79 -8.31 14.89
N HIS A 100 -10.80 -7.85 14.11
CA HIS A 100 -9.39 -8.02 14.45
C HIS A 100 -8.97 -7.22 15.69
N LEU A 101 -9.44 -5.97 15.83
CA LEU A 101 -9.17 -5.21 17.06
C LEU A 101 -9.85 -5.85 18.28
N ALA A 102 -11.05 -6.41 18.13
CA ALA A 102 -11.70 -7.14 19.21
C ALA A 102 -10.88 -8.34 19.68
N THR A 103 -10.37 -9.15 18.74
CA THR A 103 -9.49 -10.28 19.05
C THR A 103 -8.25 -9.81 19.80
N LEU A 104 -7.63 -8.72 19.35
CA LEU A 104 -6.43 -8.17 19.98
C LEU A 104 -6.68 -7.69 21.41
N LEU A 105 -7.84 -7.06 21.66
CA LEU A 105 -8.26 -6.65 23.00
C LEU A 105 -8.53 -7.85 23.91
N ASP A 106 -9.18 -8.90 23.40
CA ASP A 106 -9.47 -10.11 24.19
C ASP A 106 -8.19 -10.83 24.61
N VAL A 107 -7.24 -11.00 23.68
CA VAL A 107 -5.90 -11.56 23.97
C VAL A 107 -5.13 -10.69 24.97
N GLY A 108 -5.30 -9.36 24.89
CA GLY A 108 -4.75 -8.41 25.85
C GLY A 108 -5.47 -8.36 27.21
N GLY A 109 -6.55 -9.12 27.38
CA GLY A 109 -7.35 -9.20 28.61
C GLY A 109 -8.49 -8.18 28.72
N ASP A 110 -8.65 -7.28 27.75
CA ASP A 110 -9.78 -6.34 27.67
C ASP A 110 -10.99 -6.98 26.98
N ARG A 111 -11.59 -7.95 27.70
CA ARG A 111 -12.76 -8.69 27.24
C ARG A 111 -13.98 -7.80 27.03
N ALA A 112 -14.13 -6.75 27.83
CA ALA A 112 -15.24 -5.82 27.73
C ALA A 112 -15.15 -4.98 26.44
N GLY A 113 -13.97 -4.44 26.14
CA GLY A 113 -13.70 -3.73 24.89
C GLY A 113 -13.89 -4.63 23.66
N ALA A 114 -13.42 -5.88 23.74
CA ALA A 114 -13.62 -6.87 22.69
C ALA A 114 -15.11 -7.13 22.38
N GLN A 115 -15.91 -7.38 23.42
CA GLN A 115 -17.36 -7.60 23.27
C GLN A 115 -18.07 -6.40 22.62
N TRP A 116 -17.74 -5.19 23.07
CA TRP A 116 -18.31 -3.97 22.50
C TRP A 116 -18.02 -3.82 21.00
N LEU A 117 -16.77 -4.10 20.58
CA LEU A 117 -16.39 -4.06 19.17
C LEU A 117 -17.11 -5.11 18.33
N LEU A 118 -17.25 -6.34 18.85
CA LEU A 118 -17.98 -7.41 18.16
C LEU A 118 -19.47 -7.08 17.99
N GLU A 119 -20.11 -6.48 18.99
CA GLU A 119 -21.49 -6.00 18.88
C GLU A 119 -21.62 -4.93 17.79
N ARG A 120 -20.65 -4.03 17.70
CA ARG A 120 -20.61 -3.01 16.67
C ARG A 120 -20.44 -3.62 15.27
N ALA A 121 -19.60 -4.65 15.13
CA ALA A 121 -19.39 -5.37 13.88
C ALA A 121 -20.65 -6.11 13.41
N ARG A 122 -21.44 -6.67 14.34
CA ARG A 122 -22.74 -7.30 14.04
C ARG A 122 -23.75 -6.29 13.53
N ARG A 123 -23.79 -5.09 14.11
CA ARG A 123 -24.72 -4.03 13.69
C ARG A 123 -24.37 -3.42 12.33
N SER A 124 -23.12 -3.50 11.88
CA SER A 124 -22.72 -3.00 10.57
C SER A 124 -22.92 -3.99 9.42
N ALA A 125 -23.29 -5.23 9.72
CA ALA A 125 -23.46 -6.32 8.75
C ALA A 125 -24.93 -6.56 8.30
N GLY A 126 -25.88 -5.78 8.85
CA GLY A 126 -27.30 -5.82 8.51
C GLY A 126 -27.82 -4.45 8.12
#